data_AF-A0A5S4WU54-F1
#
_entry.id   AF-A0A5S4WU54-F1
#
_cell.length_a   1.000
_cell.length_b   1.000
_cell.length_c   1.000
_cell.angle_alpha   90.00
_cell.angle_beta   90.00
_cell.angle_gamma   90.00
#
_symmetry.space_group_name_H-M   'P 1'
#
loop_
_entity.id
_entity.type
_entity.pdbx_description
1 polymer ?
#
loop_
_entity_poly.entity_id
_entity_poly.type
_entity_poly.pdbx_seq_one_letter_code
_entity_poly.pdbx_strand_id
1 'polypeptide(L)'
;MCIRDSYPIFNFKGFKYNPDLLQLVTLPLVVLAYLNAFEKRSWQSGLWLGLAGALALMTKYWVLTMIGAIGLAALIHPERMRFLLSPAPWVAIVTLAVAMIPHIVWLADAHFVPLTYAGDTYSIEDAGQVRQLVFGYVLHNAALLALPVALAAFAMALVPPWFSLLMRAPLRIVTRAWARGANVGVNASQALNIWIIQIIVAAGPPLGALAFSIYIKTDWGISLFFLVPLALVAIPALRVQSAVLFNIVAIWLVLSVATLVASPWIAAREMAVNSDNTATYGARSELARELTQAWHSRFVSRWAIVAGTMESIQPMVFYSPDHPAAFTPNEAWGSGLTTLDDVKKYGFVGVFDPTDGRLPAFEKWVSEIAPNAERMVMTTRRFTHGKAGPSMTWNVYIAPPAK
;
A
#
# COMPACT_ATOMS: atom_id res chain seq x y z
N MET A 1 -15.39 6.33 -9.62
CA MET A 1 -15.34 4.94 -9.14
C MET A 1 -14.85 4.01 -10.24
N CYS A 2 -15.53 3.85 -11.37
CA CYS A 2 -15.14 2.89 -12.44
C CYS A 2 -13.75 3.06 -13.09
N ILE A 3 -13.14 4.26 -13.10
CA ILE A 3 -11.79 4.45 -13.66
C ILE A 3 -10.70 3.96 -12.69
N ARG A 4 -10.99 3.92 -11.37
CA ARG A 4 -10.07 3.41 -10.34
C ARG A 4 -9.92 1.89 -10.47
N ASP A 5 -11.00 1.17 -10.76
CA ASP A 5 -11.00 -0.30 -10.75
C ASP A 5 -10.25 -0.94 -11.93
N SER A 6 -9.89 -0.15 -12.95
CA SER A 6 -9.13 -0.58 -14.14
C SER A 6 -7.60 -0.48 -13.97
N TYR A 7 -7.11 0.12 -12.89
CA TYR A 7 -5.67 0.16 -12.62
C TYR A 7 -5.25 -1.17 -11.96
N PRO A 8 -4.30 -1.94 -12.53
CA PRO A 8 -3.90 -3.24 -12.00
C PRO A 8 -3.52 -3.21 -10.52
N ILE A 9 -2.99 -2.07 -10.06
CA ILE A 9 -2.60 -1.85 -8.67
C ILE A 9 -3.82 -1.79 -7.72
N PHE A 10 -4.95 -1.25 -8.17
CA PHE A 10 -6.16 -1.09 -7.34
C PHE A 10 -7.06 -2.32 -7.34
N ASN A 11 -6.78 -3.30 -8.21
CA ASN A 11 -7.57 -4.52 -8.36
C ASN A 11 -6.72 -5.76 -8.03
N PHE A 12 -5.63 -6.01 -8.77
CA PHE A 12 -4.82 -7.22 -8.64
C PHE A 12 -3.78 -7.18 -7.53
N LYS A 13 -3.35 -6.01 -7.02
CA LYS A 13 -2.48 -5.91 -5.84
C LYS A 13 -3.24 -5.75 -4.51
N GLY A 14 -4.58 -5.74 -4.55
CA GLY A 14 -5.44 -5.61 -3.37
C GLY A 14 -5.37 -6.78 -2.38
N PHE A 15 -4.76 -7.92 -2.75
CA PHE A 15 -4.57 -9.07 -1.86
C PHE A 15 -3.55 -8.82 -0.74
N LYS A 16 -2.67 -7.82 -0.90
CA LYS A 16 -1.67 -7.47 0.10
C LYS A 16 -2.20 -6.36 0.98
N TYR A 17 -2.84 -6.70 2.11
CA TYR A 17 -3.22 -5.71 3.10
C TYR A 17 -1.97 -5.04 3.67
N ASN A 18 -1.73 -3.80 3.24
CA ASN A 18 -0.60 -2.99 3.69
C ASN A 18 -1.02 -1.51 3.78
N PRO A 19 -0.21 -0.66 4.43
CA PRO A 19 -0.53 0.76 4.54
C PRO A 19 -0.59 1.50 3.19
N ASP A 20 -0.02 0.94 2.11
CA ASP A 20 -0.15 1.51 0.76
C ASP A 20 -1.59 1.47 0.25
N LEU A 21 -2.36 0.41 0.57
CA LEU A 21 -3.78 0.34 0.22
C LEU A 21 -4.62 1.37 0.97
N LEU A 22 -4.33 1.60 2.25
CA LEU A 22 -5.01 2.64 3.03
C LEU A 22 -4.72 4.04 2.47
N GLN A 23 -3.51 4.26 1.94
CA GLN A 23 -3.15 5.49 1.25
C GLN A 23 -3.93 5.73 -0.06
N LEU A 24 -4.53 4.70 -0.66
CA LEU A 24 -5.42 4.86 -1.81
C LEU A 24 -6.74 5.55 -1.47
N VAL A 25 -7.04 5.69 -0.18
CA VAL A 25 -8.19 6.44 0.32
C VAL A 25 -7.73 7.79 0.85
N THR A 26 -6.66 7.81 1.65
CA THR A 26 -6.24 9.05 2.33
C THR A 26 -5.54 10.05 1.41
N LEU A 27 -4.76 9.62 0.41
CA LEU A 27 -4.12 10.56 -0.53
C LEU A 27 -5.12 11.28 -1.44
N PRO A 28 -6.12 10.61 -2.05
CA PRO A 28 -7.18 11.33 -2.75
C PRO A 28 -7.94 12.30 -1.87
N LEU A 29 -8.18 11.95 -0.59
CA LEU A 29 -8.83 12.84 0.36
C LEU A 29 -8.00 14.10 0.63
N VAL A 30 -6.69 13.94 0.84
CA VAL A 30 -5.75 15.07 1.01
C VAL A 30 -5.77 15.99 -0.21
N VAL A 31 -5.68 15.43 -1.42
CA VAL A 31 -5.71 16.23 -2.65
C VAL A 31 -7.06 16.90 -2.83
N LEU A 32 -8.17 16.20 -2.61
CA LEU A 32 -9.51 16.79 -2.70
C LEU A 32 -9.69 17.94 -1.71
N ALA A 33 -9.25 17.75 -0.46
CA ALA A 33 -9.30 18.78 0.57
C ALA A 33 -8.42 19.98 0.19
N TYR A 34 -7.24 19.74 -0.42
CA TYR A 34 -6.36 20.79 -0.92
C TYR A 34 -7.02 21.58 -2.05
N LEU A 35 -7.58 20.91 -3.07
CA LEU A 35 -8.26 21.58 -4.18
C LEU A 35 -9.44 22.42 -3.67
N ASN A 36 -10.23 21.90 -2.73
CA ASN A 36 -11.31 22.64 -2.07
C ASN A 36 -10.79 23.84 -1.25
N ALA A 37 -9.67 23.68 -0.54
CA ALA A 37 -9.02 24.77 0.20
C ALA A 37 -8.45 25.86 -0.71
N PHE A 38 -7.85 25.46 -1.82
CA PHE A 38 -7.28 26.36 -2.81
C PHE A 38 -8.36 27.23 -3.48
N GLU A 39 -9.53 26.65 -3.72
CA GLU A 39 -10.67 27.32 -4.33
C GLU A 39 -11.41 28.23 -3.34
N LYS A 40 -11.85 27.68 -2.20
CA LYS A 40 -12.69 28.39 -1.22
C LYS A 40 -11.92 29.37 -0.37
N ARG A 41 -10.63 29.10 -0.09
CA ARG A 41 -9.73 29.97 0.68
C ARG A 41 -10.28 30.34 2.07
N SER A 42 -11.13 29.48 2.63
CA SER A 42 -11.80 29.71 3.92
C SER A 42 -11.13 28.91 5.04
N TRP A 43 -11.31 29.34 6.29
CA TRP A 43 -10.78 28.61 7.44
C TRP A 43 -11.36 27.20 7.56
N GLN A 44 -12.64 26.99 7.22
CA GLN A 44 -13.26 25.65 7.23
C GLN A 44 -12.58 24.71 6.24
N SER A 45 -12.24 25.23 5.05
CA SER A 45 -11.52 24.44 4.06
C SER A 45 -10.10 24.08 4.51
N GLY A 46 -9.46 24.98 5.27
CA GLY A 46 -8.20 24.72 5.96
C GLY A 46 -8.32 23.62 7.01
N LEU A 47 -9.37 23.65 7.84
CA LEU A 47 -9.64 22.61 8.85
C LEU A 47 -9.73 21.22 8.19
N TRP A 48 -10.51 21.07 7.12
CA TRP A 48 -10.62 19.80 6.39
C TRP A 48 -9.30 19.33 5.79
N LEU A 49 -8.49 20.25 5.26
CA LEU A 49 -7.16 19.92 4.72
C LEU A 49 -6.21 19.43 5.82
N GLY A 50 -6.18 20.11 6.98
CA GLY A 50 -5.34 19.71 8.10
C GLY A 50 -5.74 18.34 8.66
N LEU A 51 -7.04 18.08 8.83
CA LEU A 51 -7.54 16.77 9.28
C LEU A 51 -7.25 15.66 8.26
N ALA A 52 -7.43 15.93 6.96
CA ALA A 52 -7.09 14.97 5.91
C ALA A 52 -5.58 14.64 5.90
N GLY A 53 -4.73 15.66 6.08
CA GLY A 53 -3.29 15.48 6.20
C GLY A 53 -2.89 14.65 7.42
N ALA A 54 -3.53 14.89 8.57
CA ALA A 54 -3.26 14.15 9.81
C ALA A 54 -3.65 12.68 9.65
N LEU A 55 -4.87 12.42 9.15
CA LEU A 55 -5.35 11.06 8.88
C LEU A 55 -4.40 10.29 7.94
N ALA A 56 -3.90 10.97 6.91
CA ALA A 56 -2.98 10.34 5.97
C ALA A 56 -1.59 10.08 6.59
N LEU A 57 -1.10 10.97 7.46
CA LEU A 57 0.16 10.76 8.21
C LEU A 57 0.05 9.61 9.19
N MET A 58 -1.09 9.49 9.89
CA MET A 58 -1.39 8.36 10.79
C MET A 58 -1.42 7.02 10.05
N THR A 59 -1.68 7.04 8.74
CA THR A 59 -1.69 5.82 7.91
C THR A 59 -0.28 5.37 7.55
N LYS A 60 0.51 6.27 6.93
CA LYS A 60 1.87 5.99 6.48
C LYS A 60 2.61 7.29 6.15
N TYR A 61 3.83 7.46 6.67
CA TYR A 61 4.64 8.67 6.44
C TYR A 61 5.01 8.95 5.00
N TRP A 62 4.84 7.96 4.11
CA TRP A 62 5.00 8.17 2.67
C TRP A 62 4.12 9.31 2.12
N VAL A 63 3.02 9.67 2.82
CA VAL A 63 2.20 10.83 2.47
C VAL A 63 2.96 12.16 2.48
N LEU A 64 4.10 12.26 3.16
CA LEU A 64 4.94 13.46 3.14
C LEU A 64 5.33 13.85 1.71
N THR A 65 5.48 12.86 0.81
CA THR A 65 5.69 13.12 -0.63
C THR A 65 4.52 13.88 -1.25
N MET A 66 3.28 13.52 -0.93
CA MET A 66 2.07 14.19 -1.40
C MET A 66 1.86 15.54 -0.71
N ILE A 67 2.09 15.65 0.60
CA ILE A 67 2.03 16.93 1.33
C ILE A 67 3.04 17.92 0.75
N GLY A 68 4.26 17.46 0.46
CA GLY A 68 5.28 18.25 -0.23
C GLY A 68 4.82 18.67 -1.63
N ALA A 69 4.21 17.76 -2.39
CA ALA A 69 3.71 18.06 -3.73
C ALA A 69 2.57 19.08 -3.76
N ILE A 70 1.59 19.00 -2.85
CA ILE A 70 0.52 20.01 -2.74
C ILE A 70 1.08 21.35 -2.25
N GLY A 71 2.05 21.34 -1.33
CA GLY A 71 2.72 22.55 -0.85
C GLY A 71 3.47 23.25 -1.99
N LEU A 72 4.26 22.51 -2.76
CA LEU A 72 4.95 23.04 -3.93
C LEU A 72 3.97 23.49 -5.02
N ALA A 73 2.88 22.75 -5.25
CA ALA A 73 1.83 23.18 -6.18
C ALA A 73 1.23 24.53 -5.76
N ALA A 74 0.93 24.71 -4.47
CA ALA A 74 0.43 25.96 -3.93
C ALA A 74 1.41 27.13 -4.11
N LEU A 75 2.72 26.86 -4.05
CA LEU A 75 3.79 27.86 -4.23
C LEU A 75 4.08 28.17 -5.70
N ILE A 76 3.92 27.21 -6.60
CA ILE A 76 4.20 27.37 -8.04
C ILE A 76 2.99 27.99 -8.76
N HIS A 77 1.76 27.69 -8.32
CA HIS A 77 0.54 28.09 -9.01
C HIS A 77 0.46 29.62 -9.21
N PRO A 78 -0.04 30.13 -10.36
CA PRO A 78 -0.18 31.57 -10.62
C PRO A 78 -0.96 32.32 -9.54
N GLU A 79 -2.02 31.70 -9.01
CA GLU A 79 -2.85 32.25 -7.91
C GLU A 79 -2.30 32.05 -6.49
N ARG A 80 -1.02 31.66 -6.34
CA ARG A 80 -0.38 31.38 -5.04
C ARG A 80 -0.62 32.45 -3.98
N MET A 81 -0.52 33.74 -4.34
CA MET A 81 -0.66 34.85 -3.39
C MET A 81 -2.07 34.94 -2.82
N ARG A 82 -3.09 34.66 -3.62
CA ARG A 82 -4.48 34.63 -3.13
C ARG A 82 -4.69 33.51 -2.12
N PHE A 83 -4.03 32.37 -2.32
CA PHE A 83 -4.11 31.25 -1.38
C PHE A 83 -3.29 31.50 -0.12
N LEU A 84 -2.03 31.93 -0.24
CA LEU A 84 -1.12 32.15 0.89
C LEU A 84 -1.56 33.30 1.82
N LEU A 85 -2.20 34.34 1.27
CA LEU A 85 -2.76 35.44 2.07
C LEU A 85 -4.11 35.09 2.71
N SER A 86 -4.71 33.95 2.36
CA SER A 86 -5.97 33.50 2.93
C SER A 86 -5.76 32.72 4.25
N PRO A 87 -6.79 32.55 5.09
CA PRO A 87 -6.66 31.75 6.31
C PRO A 87 -6.51 30.23 6.04
N ALA A 88 -6.88 29.74 4.86
CA ALA A 88 -6.94 28.30 4.58
C ALA A 88 -5.62 27.53 4.82
N PRO A 89 -4.45 27.92 4.24
CA PRO A 89 -3.20 27.18 4.46
C PRO A 89 -2.74 27.20 5.92
N TRP A 90 -2.90 28.34 6.60
CA TRP A 90 -2.45 28.49 8.00
C TRP A 90 -3.31 27.67 8.96
N VAL A 91 -4.63 27.70 8.78
CA VAL A 91 -5.55 26.86 9.57
C VAL A 91 -5.29 25.38 9.30
N ALA A 92 -4.95 24.99 8.07
CA ALA A 92 -4.56 23.62 7.75
C ALA A 92 -3.31 23.17 8.50
N ILE A 93 -2.27 24.01 8.55
CA ILE A 93 -1.02 23.73 9.29
C ILE A 93 -1.31 23.57 10.79
N VAL A 94 -2.04 24.50 11.39
CA VAL A 94 -2.39 24.45 12.83
C VAL A 94 -3.23 23.21 13.13
N THR A 95 -4.24 22.93 12.30
CA THR A 95 -5.11 21.76 12.48
C THR A 95 -4.33 20.46 12.37
N LEU A 96 -3.43 20.36 11.36
CA LEU A 96 -2.54 19.22 11.20
C LEU A 96 -1.69 19.02 12.45
N ALA A 97 -1.01 20.08 12.91
CA ALA A 97 -0.14 20.02 14.08
C ALA A 97 -0.90 19.57 15.34
N VAL A 98 -2.08 20.16 15.60
CA VAL A 98 -2.91 19.81 16.77
C VAL A 98 -3.41 18.36 16.68
N ALA A 99 -3.93 17.94 15.53
CA ALA A 99 -4.42 16.57 15.35
C ALA A 99 -3.31 15.52 15.46
N MET A 100 -2.05 15.90 15.18
CA MET A 100 -0.89 15.03 15.29
C MET A 100 -0.30 14.94 16.71
N ILE A 101 -0.76 15.76 17.67
CA ILE A 101 -0.21 15.77 19.04
C ILE A 101 -0.19 14.37 19.69
N PRO A 102 -1.28 13.58 19.70
CA PRO A 102 -1.27 12.28 20.36
C PRO A 102 -0.21 11.34 19.77
N HIS A 103 0.01 11.43 18.46
CA HIS A 103 1.00 10.62 17.75
C HIS A 103 2.43 11.10 18.01
N ILE A 104 2.65 12.41 18.13
CA ILE A 104 3.96 12.96 18.47
C ILE A 104 4.35 12.56 19.89
N VAL A 105 3.40 12.59 20.83
CA VAL A 105 3.62 12.09 22.20
C VAL A 105 3.98 10.61 22.18
N TRP A 106 3.20 9.79 21.47
CA TRP A 106 3.51 8.37 21.31
C TRP A 106 4.89 8.12 20.67
N LEU A 107 5.27 8.90 19.66
CA LEU A 107 6.59 8.80 19.03
C LEU A 107 7.72 9.10 20.01
N ALA A 108 7.54 10.08 20.90
CA ALA A 108 8.52 10.39 21.93
C ALA A 108 8.65 9.22 22.94
N ASP A 109 7.53 8.65 23.38
CA ASP A 109 7.50 7.49 24.29
C ASP A 109 8.14 6.25 23.66
N ALA A 110 7.96 6.08 22.35
CA ALA A 110 8.57 5.01 21.56
C ALA A 110 9.97 5.37 21.02
N HIS A 111 10.63 6.39 21.57
CA HIS A 111 11.99 6.84 21.21
C HIS A 111 12.23 7.03 19.70
N PHE A 112 11.19 7.45 18.97
CA PHE A 112 11.21 7.66 17.53
C PHE A 112 11.69 6.43 16.71
N VAL A 113 11.53 5.21 17.24
CA VAL A 113 11.92 3.96 16.57
C VAL A 113 11.42 3.86 15.11
N PRO A 114 10.19 4.28 14.77
CA PRO A 114 9.74 4.27 13.37
C PRO A 114 10.55 5.16 12.41
N LEU A 115 11.17 6.24 12.92
CA LEU A 115 11.99 7.16 12.12
C LEU A 115 13.43 6.63 11.98
N THR A 116 14.01 6.08 13.05
CA THR A 116 15.36 5.50 13.01
C THR A 116 15.40 4.25 12.13
N TYR A 117 14.39 3.38 12.23
CA TYR A 117 14.23 2.21 11.35
C TYR A 117 14.28 2.60 9.86
N ALA A 118 13.63 3.70 9.48
CA ALA A 118 13.62 4.15 8.09
C ALA A 118 15.01 4.65 7.62
N GLY A 119 15.78 5.30 8.50
CA GLY A 119 17.13 5.75 8.20
C GLY A 119 18.09 4.59 7.94
N ASP A 120 18.10 3.61 8.85
CA ASP A 120 19.07 2.50 8.82
C ASP A 120 18.72 1.45 7.75
N THR A 121 17.44 1.23 7.47
CA THR A 121 16.99 0.17 6.54
C THR A 121 17.02 0.61 5.08
N TYR A 122 16.89 1.91 4.81
CA TYR A 122 16.72 2.41 3.45
C TYR A 122 17.92 3.18 2.90
N SER A 123 18.99 3.40 3.65
CA SER A 123 20.23 3.92 3.08
C SER A 123 20.94 2.87 2.23
N ILE A 124 21.35 3.22 1.00
CA ILE A 124 22.18 2.38 0.15
C ILE A 124 23.54 3.05 -0.06
N GLU A 125 24.62 2.31 0.19
CA GLU A 125 25.98 2.80 -0.04
C GLU A 125 26.38 2.74 -1.53
N ASP A 126 25.91 1.74 -2.28
CA ASP A 126 26.22 1.58 -3.70
C ASP A 126 25.33 2.44 -4.62
N ALA A 127 25.93 3.48 -5.21
CA ALA A 127 25.28 4.34 -6.19
C ALA A 127 24.84 3.61 -7.48
N GLY A 128 25.50 2.50 -7.84
CA GLY A 128 25.10 1.64 -8.95
C GLY A 128 23.74 0.98 -8.69
N GLN A 129 23.59 0.37 -7.52
CA GLN A 129 22.34 -0.21 -7.04
C GLN A 129 21.20 0.83 -6.97
N VAL A 130 21.46 2.03 -6.45
CA VAL A 130 20.43 3.12 -6.42
C VAL A 130 19.92 3.44 -7.82
N ARG A 131 20.81 3.61 -8.81
CA ARG A 131 20.40 3.89 -10.20
C ARG A 131 19.56 2.77 -10.79
N GLN A 132 19.92 1.51 -10.54
CA GLN A 132 19.17 0.35 -11.01
C GLN A 132 17.76 0.31 -10.39
N LEU A 133 17.65 0.55 -9.08
CA LEU A 133 16.35 0.59 -8.38
C LEU A 133 15.47 1.74 -8.87
N VAL A 134 16.04 2.93 -9.08
CA VAL A 134 15.31 4.08 -9.63
C VAL A 134 14.86 3.83 -11.06
N PHE A 135 15.71 3.27 -11.92
CA PHE A 135 15.33 2.91 -13.28
C PHE A 135 14.21 1.85 -13.27
N GLY A 136 14.35 0.81 -12.44
CA GLY A 136 13.33 -0.21 -12.24
C GLY A 136 12.01 0.38 -11.74
N TYR A 137 12.05 1.32 -10.80
CA TYR A 137 10.89 2.05 -10.30
C TYR A 137 10.17 2.82 -11.41
N VAL A 138 10.90 3.62 -12.18
CA VAL A 138 10.33 4.44 -13.26
C VAL A 138 9.73 3.55 -14.34
N LEU A 139 10.49 2.55 -14.81
CA LEU A 139 10.04 1.63 -15.85
C LEU A 139 8.81 0.84 -15.41
N HIS A 140 8.79 0.33 -14.18
CA HIS A 140 7.66 -0.41 -13.63
C HIS A 140 6.39 0.44 -13.59
N ASN A 141 6.47 1.65 -13.03
CA ASN A 141 5.31 2.53 -12.90
C ASN A 141 4.84 3.05 -14.27
N ALA A 142 5.76 3.36 -15.18
CA ALA A 142 5.42 3.74 -16.56
C ALA A 142 4.69 2.61 -17.30
N ALA A 143 5.19 1.37 -17.19
CA ALA A 143 4.54 0.21 -17.78
C ALA A 143 3.13 -0.04 -17.21
N LEU A 144 2.97 0.11 -15.88
CA LEU A 144 1.67 -0.03 -15.22
C LEU A 144 0.67 1.05 -15.63
N LEU A 145 1.12 2.26 -15.97
CA LEU A 145 0.27 3.35 -16.46
C LEU A 145 -0.04 3.25 -17.95
N ALA A 146 0.90 2.76 -18.75
CA ALA A 146 0.74 2.62 -20.19
C ALA A 146 -0.48 1.75 -20.54
N LEU A 147 -0.70 0.66 -19.79
CA LEU A 147 -1.83 -0.24 -20.02
C LEU A 147 -3.20 0.46 -19.83
N PRO A 148 -3.54 1.06 -18.66
CA PRO A 148 -4.78 1.82 -18.48
C PRO A 148 -4.97 2.95 -19.50
N VAL A 149 -3.90 3.66 -19.85
CA VAL A 149 -3.95 4.74 -20.85
C VAL A 149 -4.29 4.17 -22.24
N ALA A 150 -3.66 3.06 -22.63
CA ALA A 150 -3.96 2.36 -23.87
C ALA A 150 -5.40 1.82 -23.89
N LEU A 151 -5.87 1.23 -22.78
CA LEU A 151 -7.25 0.74 -22.66
C LEU A 151 -8.27 1.90 -22.71
N ALA A 152 -7.98 3.05 -22.09
CA ALA A 152 -8.83 4.23 -22.18
C ALA A 152 -8.86 4.81 -23.61
N ALA A 153 -7.70 4.84 -24.29
CA ALA A 153 -7.61 5.25 -25.69
C ALA A 153 -8.41 4.28 -26.59
N PHE A 154 -8.32 2.97 -26.34
CA PHE A 154 -9.11 1.96 -27.02
C PHE A 154 -10.62 2.13 -26.75
N ALA A 155 -11.02 2.40 -25.51
CA ALA A 155 -12.41 2.69 -25.16
C ALA A 155 -12.97 3.91 -25.90
N MET A 156 -12.14 4.97 -26.05
CA MET A 156 -12.48 6.15 -26.86
C MET A 156 -12.57 5.81 -28.35
N ALA A 157 -11.71 4.92 -28.85
CA ALA A 157 -11.74 4.46 -30.23
C ALA A 157 -13.01 3.67 -30.57
N LEU A 158 -13.56 2.91 -29.61
CA LEU A 158 -14.76 2.09 -29.78
C LEU A 158 -16.09 2.87 -29.77
N VAL A 159 -16.11 4.18 -29.56
CA VAL A 159 -17.38 4.93 -29.57
C VAL A 159 -18.01 4.92 -30.97
N PRO A 160 -19.30 4.56 -31.14
CA PRO A 160 -19.96 4.58 -32.44
C PRO A 160 -19.85 5.95 -33.16
N PRO A 161 -19.77 5.99 -34.50
CA PRO A 161 -19.73 4.86 -35.45
C PRO A 161 -18.28 4.41 -35.76
N TRP A 162 -17.58 3.80 -34.80
CA TRP A 162 -16.16 3.44 -34.91
C TRP A 162 -15.82 2.61 -36.15
N PHE A 163 -16.67 1.65 -36.55
CA PHE A 163 -16.41 0.79 -37.72
C PHE A 163 -16.39 1.58 -39.03
N SER A 164 -17.32 2.53 -39.20
CA SER A 164 -17.34 3.41 -40.38
C SER A 164 -16.12 4.32 -40.43
N LEU A 165 -15.73 4.87 -39.27
CA LEU A 165 -14.52 5.69 -39.16
C LEU A 165 -13.26 4.88 -39.44
N LEU A 166 -13.20 3.62 -39.02
CA LEU A 166 -12.05 2.75 -39.26
C LEU A 166 -11.83 2.53 -40.76
N MET A 167 -12.91 2.29 -41.50
CA MET A 167 -12.86 2.03 -42.94
C MET A 167 -12.64 3.30 -43.77
N ARG A 168 -13.19 4.45 -43.34
CA ARG A 168 -13.23 5.67 -44.18
C ARG A 168 -12.22 6.75 -43.76
N ALA A 169 -11.87 6.81 -42.48
CA ALA A 169 -11.01 7.87 -41.93
C ALA A 169 -10.37 7.43 -40.59
N PRO A 170 -9.44 6.47 -40.59
CA PRO A 170 -8.93 5.84 -39.36
C PRO A 170 -8.28 6.86 -38.41
N LEU A 171 -7.64 7.91 -38.93
CA LEU A 171 -7.08 8.99 -38.11
C LEU A 171 -8.14 9.70 -37.25
N ARG A 172 -9.39 9.80 -37.73
CA ARG A 172 -10.49 10.45 -36.99
C ARG A 172 -10.93 9.67 -35.76
N ILE A 173 -10.62 8.36 -35.67
CA ILE A 173 -10.91 7.57 -34.46
C ILE A 173 -10.15 8.13 -33.26
N VAL A 174 -8.88 8.50 -33.48
CA VAL A 174 -7.99 8.99 -32.43
C VAL A 174 -8.16 10.49 -32.23
N THR A 175 -8.36 11.27 -33.31
CA THR A 175 -8.39 12.74 -33.22
C THR A 175 -9.75 13.31 -32.83
N ARG A 176 -10.88 12.60 -32.99
CA ARG A 176 -12.23 13.12 -32.66
C ARG A 176 -12.43 13.49 -31.19
N ALA A 177 -11.65 12.91 -30.30
CA ALA A 177 -11.68 13.25 -28.87
C ALA A 177 -10.93 14.56 -28.57
N TRP A 178 -10.18 15.10 -29.52
CA TRP A 178 -9.37 16.29 -29.35
C TRP A 178 -10.01 17.48 -30.07
N ALA A 179 -10.38 18.49 -29.30
CA ALA A 179 -10.96 19.73 -29.82
C ALA A 179 -10.23 20.94 -29.24
N ARG A 180 -9.92 21.92 -30.10
CA ARG A 180 -9.40 23.22 -29.67
C ARG A 180 -10.57 24.09 -29.19
N GLY A 181 -10.34 24.87 -28.14
CA GLY A 181 -11.33 25.79 -27.57
C GLY A 181 -11.65 25.50 -26.10
N ALA A 182 -12.44 26.39 -25.49
CA ALA A 182 -12.80 26.28 -24.07
C ALA A 182 -13.55 24.97 -23.79
N ASN A 183 -13.22 24.34 -22.66
CA ASN A 183 -13.95 23.18 -22.14
C ASN A 183 -14.63 23.59 -20.83
N VAL A 184 -15.95 23.82 -20.88
CA VAL A 184 -16.73 24.23 -19.71
C VAL A 184 -16.68 23.18 -18.58
N GLY A 185 -16.43 21.91 -18.93
CA GLY A 185 -16.28 20.82 -17.96
C GLY A 185 -14.93 20.79 -17.23
N VAL A 186 -13.97 21.67 -17.58
CA VAL A 186 -12.63 21.69 -16.97
C VAL A 186 -12.36 23.04 -16.33
N ASN A 187 -12.23 23.04 -15.00
CA ASN A 187 -11.69 24.18 -14.27
C ASN A 187 -10.16 24.24 -14.50
N ALA A 188 -9.70 25.20 -15.31
CA ALA A 188 -8.30 25.31 -15.70
C ALA A 188 -7.33 25.52 -14.52
N SER A 189 -7.75 26.25 -13.48
CA SER A 189 -6.91 26.44 -12.29
C SER A 189 -6.74 25.14 -11.51
N GLN A 190 -7.84 24.40 -11.30
CA GLN A 190 -7.77 23.11 -10.61
C GLN A 190 -7.01 22.07 -11.44
N ALA A 191 -7.20 22.06 -12.77
CA ALA A 191 -6.45 21.21 -13.69
C ALA A 191 -4.94 21.47 -13.59
N LEU A 192 -4.52 22.73 -13.51
CA LEU A 192 -3.12 23.10 -13.34
C LEU A 192 -2.56 22.57 -12.01
N ASN A 193 -3.29 22.72 -10.90
CA ASN A 193 -2.90 22.13 -9.62
C ASN A 193 -2.72 20.61 -9.72
N ILE A 194 -3.68 19.91 -10.31
CA ILE A 194 -3.63 18.44 -10.49
C ILE A 194 -2.39 18.02 -11.29
N TRP A 195 -2.09 18.73 -12.39
CA TRP A 195 -0.90 18.45 -13.21
C TRP A 195 0.41 18.72 -12.46
N ILE A 196 0.52 19.86 -11.76
CA ILE A 196 1.71 20.18 -10.97
C ILE A 196 1.94 19.10 -9.89
N ILE A 197 0.91 18.74 -9.13
CA ILE A 197 0.99 17.70 -8.10
C ILE A 197 1.43 16.38 -8.73
N GLN A 198 0.78 15.94 -9.82
CA GLN A 198 1.09 14.67 -10.46
C GLN A 198 2.53 14.63 -11.02
N ILE A 199 3.03 15.73 -11.59
CA ILE A 199 4.41 15.83 -12.08
C ILE A 199 5.40 15.73 -10.91
N ILE A 200 5.16 16.48 -9.84
CA ILE A 200 6.03 16.48 -8.66
C ILE A 200 6.05 15.10 -8.01
N VAL A 201 4.90 14.45 -7.88
CA VAL A 201 4.81 13.10 -7.31
C VAL A 201 5.42 12.03 -8.22
N ALA A 202 5.40 12.21 -9.53
CA ALA A 202 6.04 11.30 -10.47
C ALA A 202 7.57 11.42 -10.47
N ALA A 203 8.10 12.64 -10.37
CA ALA A 203 9.54 12.92 -10.47
C ALA A 203 10.25 13.04 -9.11
N GLY A 204 9.56 13.52 -8.08
CA GLY A 204 10.12 13.82 -6.76
C GLY A 204 10.73 12.59 -6.08
N PRO A 205 10.00 11.48 -5.89
CA PRO A 205 10.55 10.27 -5.29
C PRO A 205 11.80 9.71 -5.97
N PRO A 206 11.85 9.50 -7.31
CA PRO A 206 13.07 9.01 -7.96
C PRO A 206 14.23 10.01 -7.88
N LEU A 207 13.97 11.32 -7.96
CA LEU A 207 15.00 12.34 -7.77
C LEU A 207 15.53 12.36 -6.33
N GLY A 208 14.66 12.26 -5.34
CA GLY A 208 15.03 12.16 -3.92
C GLY A 208 15.83 10.89 -3.64
N ALA A 209 15.44 9.75 -4.21
CA ALA A 209 16.20 8.50 -4.09
C ALA A 209 17.62 8.63 -4.64
N LEU A 210 17.80 9.31 -5.79
CA LEU A 210 19.12 9.59 -6.36
C LEU A 210 19.93 10.58 -5.51
N ALA A 211 19.29 11.64 -5.03
CA ALA A 211 19.96 12.72 -4.29
C ALA A 211 20.41 12.29 -2.88
N PHE A 212 19.65 11.43 -2.23
CA PHE A 212 19.87 11.02 -0.84
C PHE A 212 20.31 9.54 -0.71
N SER A 213 20.58 8.86 -1.81
CA SER A 213 20.95 7.43 -1.86
C SER A 213 19.97 6.53 -1.10
N ILE A 214 18.67 6.75 -1.33
CA ILE A 214 17.59 6.03 -0.64
C ILE A 214 17.14 4.85 -1.50
N TYR A 215 17.01 3.70 -0.86
CA TYR A 215 16.36 2.51 -1.40
C TYR A 215 14.90 2.80 -1.75
N ILE A 216 14.55 2.56 -3.02
CA ILE A 216 13.19 2.75 -3.52
C ILE A 216 12.59 1.44 -4.03
N LYS A 217 11.43 1.05 -3.50
CA LYS A 217 10.66 -0.10 -4.02
C LYS A 217 9.76 0.35 -5.15
N THR A 218 9.62 -0.49 -6.17
CA THR A 218 8.64 -0.31 -7.26
C THR A 218 7.21 -0.08 -6.75
N ASP A 219 6.84 -0.76 -5.65
CA ASP A 219 5.53 -0.64 -5.00
C ASP A 219 5.25 0.73 -4.38
N TRP A 220 6.26 1.56 -4.09
CA TRP A 220 6.02 2.88 -3.47
C TRP A 220 5.31 3.85 -4.41
N GLY A 221 5.30 3.58 -5.72
CA GLY A 221 4.57 4.35 -6.71
C GLY A 221 3.06 4.07 -6.71
N ILE A 222 2.62 2.96 -6.12
CA ILE A 222 1.23 2.49 -6.14
C ILE A 222 0.23 3.59 -5.76
N SER A 223 0.49 4.26 -4.65
CA SER A 223 -0.40 5.28 -4.10
C SER A 223 -0.17 6.67 -4.70
N LEU A 224 0.83 6.82 -5.57
CA LEU A 224 1.28 8.11 -6.09
C LEU A 224 0.73 8.46 -7.48
N PHE A 225 0.25 7.46 -8.23
CA PHE A 225 -0.27 7.66 -9.59
C PHE A 225 -1.81 7.65 -9.68
N PHE A 226 -2.54 7.68 -8.56
CA PHE A 226 -4.01 7.74 -8.59
C PHE A 226 -4.56 9.02 -9.26
N LEU A 227 -3.76 10.09 -9.32
CA LEU A 227 -4.15 11.34 -9.97
C LEU A 227 -4.01 11.28 -11.49
N VAL A 228 -3.28 10.32 -12.07
CA VAL A 228 -3.04 10.25 -13.53
C VAL A 228 -4.35 10.25 -14.33
N PRO A 229 -5.36 9.42 -14.01
CA PRO A 229 -6.61 9.44 -14.78
C PRO A 229 -7.32 10.79 -14.69
N LEU A 230 -7.30 11.43 -13.51
CA LEU A 230 -7.88 12.76 -13.34
C LEU A 230 -7.10 13.83 -14.11
N ALA A 231 -5.77 13.78 -14.10
CA ALA A 231 -4.90 14.68 -14.84
C ALA A 231 -5.16 14.59 -16.36
N LEU A 232 -5.30 13.37 -16.89
CA LEU A 232 -5.59 13.13 -18.30
C LEU A 232 -6.98 13.65 -18.70
N VAL A 233 -8.02 13.42 -17.88
CA VAL A 233 -9.36 13.96 -18.15
C VAL A 233 -9.42 15.48 -17.99
N ALA A 234 -8.55 16.06 -17.14
CA ALA A 234 -8.42 17.49 -16.95
C ALA A 234 -7.66 18.21 -18.09
N ILE A 235 -7.23 17.50 -19.14
CA ILE A 235 -6.63 18.13 -20.34
C ILE A 235 -7.72 18.96 -21.05
N PRO A 236 -7.57 20.29 -21.17
CA PRO A 236 -8.61 21.15 -21.72
C PRO A 236 -8.97 20.87 -23.18
N ALA A 237 -8.09 20.24 -23.96
CA ALA A 237 -8.36 19.85 -25.34
C ALA A 237 -9.08 18.49 -25.47
N LEU A 238 -9.08 17.68 -24.43
CA LEU A 238 -9.70 16.36 -24.45
C LEU A 238 -11.21 16.49 -24.21
N ARG A 239 -12.01 15.76 -24.99
CA ARG A 239 -13.47 15.69 -24.92
C ARG A 239 -13.86 14.23 -24.72
N VAL A 240 -14.12 13.87 -23.47
CA VAL A 240 -14.54 12.52 -23.10
C VAL A 240 -16.05 12.41 -23.30
N GLN A 241 -16.47 11.57 -24.25
CA GLN A 241 -17.88 11.31 -24.51
C GLN A 241 -18.44 10.37 -23.45
N SER A 242 -19.72 10.52 -23.08
CA SER A 242 -20.35 9.66 -22.06
C SER A 242 -20.31 8.17 -22.42
N ALA A 243 -20.42 7.83 -23.71
CA ALA A 243 -20.29 6.46 -24.21
C ALA A 243 -18.91 5.81 -23.91
N VAL A 244 -17.86 6.62 -23.72
CA VAL A 244 -16.52 6.13 -23.33
C VAL A 244 -16.59 5.47 -21.95
N LEU A 245 -17.39 5.98 -21.03
CA LEU A 245 -17.54 5.40 -19.69
C LEU A 245 -18.13 3.99 -19.77
N PHE A 246 -19.14 3.79 -20.61
CA PHE A 246 -19.70 2.47 -20.86
C PHE A 246 -18.64 1.51 -21.42
N ASN A 247 -17.87 1.95 -22.42
CA ASN A 247 -16.80 1.14 -23.01
C ASN A 247 -15.71 0.79 -21.99
N ILE A 248 -15.29 1.74 -21.13
CA ILE A 248 -14.32 1.49 -20.06
C ILE A 248 -14.86 0.43 -19.09
N VAL A 249 -16.11 0.56 -18.65
CA VAL A 249 -16.75 -0.43 -17.75
C VAL A 249 -16.86 -1.80 -18.42
N ALA A 250 -17.24 -1.86 -19.70
CA ALA A 250 -17.34 -3.09 -20.45
C ALA A 250 -15.96 -3.78 -20.61
N ILE A 251 -14.93 -3.03 -20.98
CA ILE A 251 -13.54 -3.53 -21.08
C ILE A 251 -13.08 -4.06 -19.73
N TRP A 252 -13.29 -3.29 -18.65
CA TRP A 252 -12.95 -3.72 -17.29
C TRP A 252 -13.67 -5.01 -16.91
N LEU A 253 -14.96 -5.13 -17.19
CA LEU A 253 -15.75 -6.32 -16.89
C LEU A 253 -15.22 -7.54 -17.67
N VAL A 254 -15.00 -7.39 -18.97
CA VAL A 254 -14.46 -8.46 -19.83
C VAL A 254 -13.09 -8.92 -19.34
N LEU A 255 -12.18 -7.99 -19.05
CA LEU A 255 -10.85 -8.32 -18.52
C LEU A 255 -10.91 -8.99 -17.16
N SER A 256 -11.81 -8.55 -16.28
CA SER A 256 -12.00 -9.14 -14.95
C SER A 256 -12.55 -10.57 -15.05
N VAL A 257 -13.56 -10.82 -15.88
CA VAL A 257 -14.12 -12.16 -16.12
C VAL A 257 -13.08 -13.06 -16.79
N ALA A 258 -12.36 -12.56 -17.81
CA ALA A 258 -11.31 -13.33 -18.47
C ALA A 258 -10.19 -13.72 -17.49
N THR A 259 -9.80 -12.81 -16.59
CA THR A 259 -8.79 -13.08 -15.56
C THR A 259 -9.31 -14.07 -14.53
N LEU A 260 -10.58 -13.96 -14.12
CA LEU A 260 -11.21 -14.90 -13.21
C LEU A 260 -11.23 -16.33 -13.80
N VAL A 261 -11.62 -16.47 -15.06
CA VAL A 261 -11.61 -17.75 -15.80
C VAL A 261 -10.18 -18.28 -15.95
N ALA A 262 -9.19 -17.42 -16.21
CA ALA A 262 -7.79 -17.80 -16.33
C ALA A 262 -7.10 -18.07 -14.98
N SER A 263 -7.70 -17.67 -13.85
CA SER A 263 -7.05 -17.70 -12.53
C SER A 263 -6.50 -19.06 -12.10
N PRO A 264 -7.15 -20.23 -12.36
CA PRO A 264 -6.57 -21.51 -11.96
C PRO A 264 -5.29 -21.84 -12.73
N TRP A 265 -5.22 -21.47 -14.01
CA TRP A 265 -4.03 -21.67 -14.84
C TRP A 265 -2.90 -20.72 -14.44
N ILE A 266 -3.23 -19.45 -14.16
CA ILE A 266 -2.27 -18.46 -13.65
C ILE A 266 -1.66 -18.97 -12.34
N ALA A 267 -2.49 -19.38 -11.38
CA ALA A 267 -2.02 -19.89 -10.09
C ALA A 267 -1.15 -21.16 -10.25
N ALA A 268 -1.55 -22.10 -11.10
CA ALA A 268 -0.80 -23.32 -11.33
C ALA A 268 0.58 -23.06 -11.97
N ARG A 269 0.67 -22.10 -12.90
CA ARG A 269 1.93 -21.71 -13.53
C ARG A 269 2.82 -20.93 -12.56
N GLU A 270 2.24 -20.00 -11.82
CA GLU A 270 2.94 -19.19 -10.82
C GLU A 270 3.58 -20.06 -9.74
N MET A 271 2.85 -21.04 -9.20
CA MET A 271 3.40 -21.97 -8.22
C MET A 271 4.49 -22.89 -8.80
N ALA A 272 4.43 -23.22 -10.09
CA ALA A 272 5.43 -24.05 -10.74
C ALA A 272 6.74 -23.28 -11.00
N VAL A 273 6.66 -21.98 -11.32
CA VAL A 273 7.82 -21.12 -11.56
C VAL A 273 8.45 -20.65 -10.25
N ASN A 274 7.63 -20.34 -9.24
CA ASN A 274 8.07 -19.79 -7.96
C ASN A 274 7.94 -20.81 -6.81
N SER A 275 8.29 -22.07 -7.08
CA SER A 275 8.13 -23.19 -6.15
C SER A 275 8.89 -23.03 -4.83
N ASP A 276 9.94 -22.22 -4.81
CA ASP A 276 10.82 -22.01 -3.65
C ASP A 276 10.56 -20.69 -2.92
N ASN A 277 9.59 -19.88 -3.37
CA ASN A 277 9.28 -18.58 -2.76
C ASN A 277 8.37 -18.74 -1.53
N THR A 278 8.95 -19.29 -0.47
CA THR A 278 8.32 -19.48 0.86
C THR A 278 7.83 -18.18 1.48
N ALA A 279 8.54 -17.07 1.23
CA ALA A 279 8.15 -15.74 1.68
C ALA A 279 6.73 -15.39 1.20
N THR A 280 6.40 -15.68 -0.06
CA THR A 280 5.12 -15.33 -0.68
C THR A 280 4.08 -16.44 -0.57
N TYR A 281 4.48 -17.69 -0.76
CA TYR A 281 3.56 -18.84 -0.88
C TYR A 281 3.57 -19.78 0.34
N GLY A 282 4.19 -19.35 1.45
CA GLY A 282 4.26 -20.10 2.69
C GLY A 282 2.91 -20.52 3.26
N ALA A 283 2.83 -21.76 3.74
CA ALA A 283 1.63 -22.40 4.29
C ALA A 283 1.32 -21.97 5.73
N ARG A 284 1.30 -20.65 5.98
CA ARG A 284 1.14 -20.05 7.32
C ARG A 284 -0.28 -20.22 7.87
N SER A 285 -1.29 -20.29 7.00
CA SER A 285 -2.67 -20.57 7.40
C SER A 285 -2.82 -22.00 7.95
N GLU A 286 -2.14 -22.95 7.31
CA GLU A 286 -2.09 -24.36 7.71
C GLU A 286 -1.37 -24.50 9.05
N LEU A 287 -0.23 -23.82 9.21
CA LEU A 287 0.48 -23.74 10.50
C LEU A 287 -0.42 -23.21 11.61
N ALA A 288 -1.12 -22.09 11.41
CA ALA A 288 -2.00 -21.50 12.42
C ALA A 288 -3.09 -22.47 12.89
N ARG A 289 -3.71 -23.20 11.94
CA ARG A 289 -4.72 -24.21 12.26
C ARG A 289 -4.13 -25.39 13.04
N GLU A 290 -2.99 -25.92 12.60
CA GLU A 290 -2.33 -27.05 13.27
C GLU A 290 -1.85 -26.68 14.67
N LEU A 291 -1.29 -25.48 14.86
CA LEU A 291 -0.90 -24.97 16.18
C LEU A 291 -2.10 -24.78 17.10
N THR A 292 -3.22 -24.27 16.57
CA THR A 292 -4.46 -24.13 17.36
C THR A 292 -4.97 -25.50 17.82
N GLN A 293 -4.96 -26.50 16.93
CA GLN A 293 -5.34 -27.88 17.30
C GLN A 293 -4.37 -28.49 18.31
N ALA A 294 -3.05 -28.26 18.13
CA ALA A 294 -2.02 -28.72 19.04
C ALA A 294 -2.13 -28.09 20.44
N TRP A 295 -2.59 -26.84 20.52
CA TRP A 295 -2.89 -26.16 21.79
C TRP A 295 -4.15 -26.73 22.45
N HIS A 296 -5.26 -26.82 21.70
CA HIS A 296 -6.52 -27.37 22.19
C HIS A 296 -6.39 -28.80 22.72
N SER A 297 -5.61 -29.65 22.05
CA SER A 297 -5.40 -31.03 22.50
C SER A 297 -4.59 -31.14 23.79
N ARG A 298 -3.72 -30.15 24.07
CA ARG A 298 -2.88 -30.13 25.27
C ARG A 298 -3.58 -29.50 26.47
N PHE A 299 -4.27 -28.38 26.27
CA PHE A 299 -4.71 -27.52 27.36
C PHE A 299 -6.21 -27.29 27.43
N VAL A 300 -6.98 -27.77 26.44
CA VAL A 300 -8.46 -27.67 26.40
C VAL A 300 -8.95 -26.23 26.68
N SER A 301 -8.21 -25.25 26.16
CA SER A 301 -8.44 -23.82 26.35
C SER A 301 -8.06 -23.06 25.09
N ARG A 302 -8.59 -21.85 24.91
CA ARG A 302 -8.24 -20.99 23.77
C ARG A 302 -6.76 -20.64 23.78
N TRP A 303 -6.11 -20.69 22.61
CA TRP A 303 -4.74 -20.20 22.44
C TRP A 303 -4.69 -18.68 22.59
N ALA A 304 -4.12 -18.21 23.69
CA ALA A 304 -4.18 -16.79 24.06
C ALA A 304 -3.08 -15.93 23.42
N ILE A 305 -1.83 -16.43 23.35
CA ILE A 305 -0.67 -15.60 22.99
C ILE A 305 0.26 -16.34 22.02
N VAL A 306 0.64 -15.64 20.96
CA VAL A 306 1.67 -16.07 20.01
C VAL A 306 2.92 -15.22 20.18
N ALA A 307 4.09 -15.86 20.32
CA ALA A 307 5.37 -15.18 20.49
C ALA A 307 6.30 -15.40 19.29
N GLY A 308 7.02 -14.37 18.86
CA GLY A 308 7.96 -14.46 17.74
C GLY A 308 8.20 -13.13 17.06
N THR A 309 8.70 -13.16 15.83
CA THR A 309 8.85 -11.93 15.02
C THR A 309 7.52 -11.54 14.39
N MET A 310 7.34 -10.25 14.12
CA MET A 310 6.12 -9.75 13.50
C MET A 310 5.77 -10.48 12.19
N GLU A 311 6.77 -10.86 11.38
CA GLU A 311 6.56 -11.59 10.12
C GLU A 311 6.05 -13.03 10.33
N SER A 312 6.46 -13.67 11.43
CA SER A 312 6.11 -15.06 11.74
C SER A 312 4.74 -15.16 12.40
N ILE A 313 4.40 -14.21 13.26
CA ILE A 313 3.25 -14.33 14.17
C ILE A 313 1.99 -13.64 13.67
N GLN A 314 2.07 -12.56 12.87
CA GLN A 314 0.88 -11.91 12.30
C GLN A 314 -0.09 -12.88 11.58
N PRO A 315 0.40 -13.83 10.76
CA PRO A 315 -0.45 -14.86 10.16
C PRO A 315 -1.15 -15.73 11.20
N MET A 316 -0.52 -16.01 12.34
CA MET A 316 -1.14 -16.80 13.41
C MET A 316 -2.31 -16.05 14.05
N VAL A 317 -2.11 -14.76 14.33
CA VAL A 317 -3.16 -13.86 14.85
C VAL A 317 -4.36 -13.81 13.89
N PHE A 318 -4.09 -13.76 12.58
CA PHE A 318 -5.13 -13.63 11.56
C PHE A 318 -5.86 -14.94 11.24
N TYR A 319 -5.12 -16.04 11.02
CA TYR A 319 -5.68 -17.30 10.52
C TYR A 319 -6.10 -18.29 11.61
N SER A 320 -5.60 -18.16 12.84
CA SER A 320 -6.10 -18.99 13.94
C SER A 320 -7.54 -18.60 14.27
N PRO A 321 -8.47 -19.55 14.44
CA PRO A 321 -9.83 -19.24 14.92
C PRO A 321 -9.83 -18.64 16.33
N ASP A 322 -8.74 -18.82 17.08
CA ASP A 322 -8.58 -18.29 18.43
C ASP A 322 -8.03 -16.86 18.46
N HIS A 323 -7.55 -16.30 17.34
CA HIS A 323 -6.98 -14.95 17.29
C HIS A 323 -6.04 -14.63 18.48
N PRO A 324 -4.95 -15.40 18.67
CA PRO A 324 -4.02 -15.16 19.77
C PRO A 324 -3.44 -13.76 19.67
N ALA A 325 -3.20 -13.11 20.80
CA ALA A 325 -2.60 -11.79 20.82
C ALA A 325 -1.09 -11.90 20.54
N ALA A 326 -0.55 -10.98 19.73
CA ALA A 326 0.85 -10.97 19.35
C ALA A 326 1.74 -10.49 20.49
N PHE A 327 2.84 -11.20 20.74
CA PHE A 327 3.95 -10.79 21.60
C PHE A 327 5.26 -10.87 20.81
N THR A 328 5.99 -9.76 20.71
CA THR A 328 7.26 -9.70 19.97
C THR A 328 8.43 -9.57 20.94
N PRO A 329 8.99 -10.71 21.42
CA PRO A 329 10.13 -10.64 22.33
C PRO A 329 11.34 -10.02 21.63
N ASN A 330 12.14 -9.29 22.41
CA ASN A 330 13.35 -8.60 21.96
C ASN A 330 13.12 -7.42 21.00
N GLU A 331 11.87 -7.04 20.71
CA GLU A 331 11.58 -5.77 20.06
C GLU A 331 11.53 -4.65 21.10
N ALA A 332 12.09 -3.49 20.76
CA ALA A 332 12.14 -2.34 21.67
C ALA A 332 10.75 -1.80 22.03
N TRP A 333 9.76 -2.05 21.17
CA TRP A 333 8.38 -1.63 21.38
C TRP A 333 7.41 -2.67 20.79
N GLY A 334 6.57 -3.26 21.63
CA GLY A 334 5.53 -4.21 21.22
C GLY A 334 4.21 -3.53 20.83
N SER A 335 3.22 -4.32 20.42
CA SER A 335 1.88 -3.81 20.05
C SER A 335 1.10 -3.16 21.20
N GLY A 336 1.52 -3.37 22.46
CA GLY A 336 0.79 -2.96 23.66
C GLY A 336 -0.46 -3.81 23.94
N LEU A 337 -0.75 -4.82 23.12
CA LEU A 337 -1.90 -5.73 23.30
C LEU A 337 -1.63 -6.84 24.31
N THR A 338 -0.36 -7.09 24.64
CA THR A 338 0.08 -8.14 25.55
C THR A 338 1.22 -7.64 26.42
N THR A 339 1.32 -8.21 27.62
CA THR A 339 2.43 -7.96 28.56
C THR A 339 3.23 -9.23 28.80
N LEU A 340 4.44 -9.10 29.35
CA LEU A 340 5.22 -10.25 29.76
C LEU A 340 4.52 -11.08 30.86
N ASP A 341 3.74 -10.44 31.72
CA ASP A 341 2.95 -11.13 32.74
C ASP A 341 1.81 -11.95 32.13
N ASP A 342 1.17 -11.45 31.08
CA ASP A 342 0.18 -12.22 30.32
C ASP A 342 0.82 -13.46 29.67
N VAL A 343 2.01 -13.32 29.10
CA VAL A 343 2.78 -14.44 28.51
C VAL A 343 3.01 -15.53 29.56
N LYS A 344 3.41 -15.15 30.77
CA LYS A 344 3.65 -16.10 31.88
C LYS A 344 2.35 -16.72 32.41
N LYS A 345 1.27 -15.93 32.47
CA LYS A 345 -0.02 -16.34 33.03
C LYS A 345 -0.78 -17.28 32.08
N TYR A 346 -0.90 -16.91 30.81
CA TYR A 346 -1.71 -17.65 29.84
C TYR A 346 -0.91 -18.66 29.01
N GLY A 347 0.41 -18.66 29.15
CA GLY A 347 1.28 -19.45 28.29
C GLY A 347 1.33 -18.89 26.87
N PHE A 348 2.13 -19.50 26.01
CA PHE A 348 2.29 -19.05 24.63
C PHE A 348 2.69 -20.17 23.68
N VAL A 349 2.47 -19.93 22.39
CA VAL A 349 3.12 -20.68 21.32
C VAL A 349 4.11 -19.76 20.62
N GLY A 350 5.40 -20.10 20.70
CA GLY A 350 6.49 -19.46 20.01
C GLY A 350 6.60 -19.99 18.59
N VAL A 351 6.67 -19.13 17.57
CA VAL A 351 6.80 -19.51 16.16
C VAL A 351 7.94 -18.74 15.51
N PHE A 352 8.90 -19.46 14.94
CA PHE A 352 10.08 -18.85 14.33
C PHE A 352 10.53 -19.59 13.06
N ASP A 353 10.97 -18.83 12.05
CA ASP A 353 11.61 -19.39 10.85
C ASP A 353 13.07 -19.78 11.20
N PRO A 354 13.50 -21.02 10.91
CA PRO A 354 14.85 -21.47 11.23
C PRO A 354 15.95 -20.73 10.47
N THR A 355 15.62 -20.01 9.39
CA THR A 355 16.56 -19.21 8.61
C THR A 355 16.70 -17.77 9.10
N ASP A 356 15.85 -17.34 10.04
CA ASP A 356 15.88 -15.98 10.57
C ASP A 356 17.03 -15.82 11.58
N GLY A 357 17.94 -14.89 11.30
CA GLY A 357 19.12 -14.63 12.13
C GLY A 357 18.80 -14.19 13.57
N ARG A 358 17.54 -13.83 13.86
CA ARG A 358 17.07 -13.46 15.21
C ARG A 358 16.72 -14.68 16.08
N LEU A 359 16.72 -15.90 15.52
CA LEU A 359 16.35 -17.13 16.23
C LEU A 359 17.15 -17.35 17.52
N PRO A 360 18.49 -17.16 17.58
CA PRO A 360 19.24 -17.41 18.82
C PRO A 360 18.81 -16.49 19.98
N ALA A 361 18.48 -15.23 19.69
CA ALA A 361 17.99 -14.29 20.69
C ALA A 361 16.58 -14.67 21.19
N PHE A 362 15.75 -15.17 20.27
CA PHE A 362 14.43 -15.70 20.62
C PHE A 362 14.53 -16.96 21.50
N GLU A 363 15.38 -17.92 21.14
CA GLU A 363 15.59 -19.15 21.92
C GLU A 363 16.14 -18.85 23.32
N LYS A 364 17.04 -17.86 23.44
CA LYS A 364 17.49 -17.36 24.75
C LYS A 364 16.34 -16.80 25.58
N TRP A 365 15.46 -15.99 24.98
CA TRP A 365 14.29 -15.47 25.67
C TRP A 365 13.34 -16.60 26.12
N VAL A 366 13.10 -17.61 25.28
CA VAL A 366 12.27 -18.77 25.62
C VAL A 366 12.86 -19.52 26.82
N SER A 367 14.18 -19.76 26.86
CA SER A 367 14.81 -20.49 27.96
C SER A 367 14.75 -19.75 29.29
N GLU A 368 14.74 -18.41 29.27
CA GLU A 368 14.62 -17.58 30.46
C GLU A 368 13.16 -17.48 30.97
N ILE A 369 12.18 -17.38 30.07
CA ILE A 369 10.77 -17.17 30.44
C ILE A 369 9.99 -18.47 30.63
N ALA A 370 10.29 -19.48 29.83
CA ALA A 370 9.62 -20.78 29.85
C ALA A 370 10.64 -21.91 29.64
N PRO A 371 11.50 -22.19 30.66
CA PRO A 371 12.56 -23.21 30.55
C PRO A 371 12.02 -24.62 30.26
N ASN A 372 10.75 -24.87 30.60
CA ASN A 372 10.06 -26.14 30.37
C ASN A 372 9.18 -26.13 29.10
N ALA A 373 9.35 -25.14 28.21
CA ALA A 373 8.61 -25.10 26.96
C ALA A 373 8.94 -26.32 26.09
N GLU A 374 7.90 -26.96 25.55
CA GLU A 374 8.05 -28.06 24.60
C GLU A 374 8.54 -27.49 23.26
N ARG A 375 9.73 -27.89 22.82
CA ARG A 375 10.24 -27.55 21.49
C ARG A 375 9.87 -28.63 20.48
N MET A 376 9.31 -28.22 19.35
CA MET A 376 9.05 -29.10 18.20
C MET A 376 9.39 -28.41 16.89
N VAL A 377 9.63 -29.21 15.86
CA VAL A 377 9.82 -28.72 14.49
C VAL A 377 8.60 -29.13 13.68
N MET A 378 7.94 -28.16 13.07
CA MET A 378 6.77 -28.40 12.23
C MET A 378 7.09 -28.06 10.78
N THR A 379 6.64 -28.92 9.86
CA THR A 379 6.79 -28.68 8.44
C THR A 379 5.41 -28.51 7.82
N THR A 380 5.22 -27.40 7.13
CA THR A 380 3.95 -27.05 6.50
C THR A 380 4.13 -26.90 5.00
N ARG A 381 3.10 -27.27 4.24
CA ARG A 381 3.10 -27.20 2.78
C ARG A 381 1.69 -26.98 2.27
N ARG A 382 1.54 -26.01 1.38
CA ARG A 382 0.25 -25.71 0.74
C ARG A 382 0.06 -26.60 -0.49
N PHE A 383 -1.17 -27.03 -0.74
CA PHE A 383 -1.53 -27.78 -1.96
C PHE A 383 -2.59 -27.03 -2.75
N THR A 384 -2.39 -26.89 -4.05
CA THR A 384 -3.35 -26.24 -4.96
C THR A 384 -3.66 -27.21 -6.10
N HIS A 385 -4.90 -27.68 -6.20
CA HIS A 385 -5.32 -28.73 -7.17
C HIS A 385 -4.39 -29.96 -7.16
N GLY A 386 -4.01 -30.43 -5.97
CA GLY A 386 -3.12 -31.59 -5.79
C GLY A 386 -1.63 -31.31 -6.05
N LYS A 387 -1.25 -30.10 -6.48
CA LYS A 387 0.15 -29.71 -6.65
C LYS A 387 0.71 -29.16 -5.34
N ALA A 388 1.84 -29.71 -4.91
CA ALA A 388 2.57 -29.24 -3.74
C ALA A 388 3.23 -27.88 -4.01
N GLY A 389 3.04 -26.93 -3.11
CA GLY A 389 3.79 -25.68 -3.05
C GLY A 389 5.10 -25.81 -2.26
N PRO A 390 5.76 -24.69 -1.94
CA PRO A 390 6.95 -24.70 -1.10
C PRO A 390 6.68 -25.37 0.25
N SER A 391 7.66 -26.15 0.71
CA SER A 391 7.69 -26.66 2.08
C SER A 391 8.33 -25.61 2.97
N MET A 392 7.76 -25.36 4.15
CA MET A 392 8.32 -24.47 5.17
C MET A 392 8.48 -25.21 6.47
N THR A 393 9.66 -25.07 7.06
CA THR A 393 10.00 -25.62 8.37
C THR A 393 9.91 -24.50 9.41
N TRP A 394 9.37 -24.80 10.58
CA TRP A 394 9.16 -23.86 11.68
C TRP A 394 9.69 -24.44 12.98
N ASN A 395 10.40 -23.62 13.74
CA ASN A 395 10.70 -23.92 15.13
C ASN A 395 9.53 -23.43 15.99
N VAL A 396 8.92 -24.36 16.72
CA VAL A 396 7.74 -24.13 17.54
C VAL A 396 8.06 -24.42 19.00
N TYR A 397 7.64 -23.54 19.89
CA TYR A 397 7.86 -23.65 21.34
C TYR A 397 6.51 -23.51 22.05
N ILE A 398 6.08 -24.51 22.81
CA ILE A 398 4.79 -24.47 23.51
C ILE A 398 5.03 -24.36 25.00
N ALA A 399 4.66 -23.23 25.59
CA ALA A 399 4.69 -23.00 27.02
C ALA A 399 3.26 -23.10 27.58
N PRO A 400 3.00 -23.97 28.58
CA PRO A 400 1.67 -24.13 29.16
C PRO A 400 1.23 -22.87 29.91
N PRO A 401 -0.09 -22.64 30.06
CA PRO A 401 -0.61 -21.65 31.00
C PRO A 401 -0.15 -21.92 32.43
N ALA A 402 -0.08 -20.87 33.25
CA ALA A 402 0.14 -21.02 34.68
C ALA A 402 -0.99 -21.86 35.29
N LYS A 403 -0.64 -22.70 36.27
CA LYS A 403 -1.60 -23.56 36.99
C LYS A 403 -2.48 -22.77 37.94
#